data_AF-A0A956U2F0-F1
#
_entry.id   AF-A0A956U2F0-F1
#
_cell.length_a   1.000
_cell.length_b   1.000
_cell.length_c   1.000
_cell.angle_alpha   90.00
_cell.angle_beta   90.00
_cell.angle_gamma   90.00
#
_symmetry.space_group_name_H-M   'P 1'
#
loop_
_entity.id
_entity.type
_entity.pdbx_description
1 polymer ?
#
loop_
_entity_poly.entity_id
_entity_poly.type
_entity_poly.pdbx_seq_one_letter_code
_entity_poly.pdbx_strand_id
1 'polypeptide(L)'
;VRHIREFEAREFGGRTFGVAVGGYPETHPEATGPVEDLANLKNKVDTGADLVITQLFFDNALFFDFEKRTRAAGIETPVIPGLMPILSSKQIERITSMCGASIPPGLRAELDKCKADDDAARRVGIDLCISQAKELLERGVGGIHFYVLNKSDHIKEIMEALPLRRDSGYENRVGAGNPGIRL
;
A
#
# COMPACT_ATOMS: atom_id res chain seq x y z
N VAL A 1 13.43 -12.77 2.10
CA VAL A 1 13.73 -12.66 0.65
C VAL A 1 14.86 -13.58 0.25
N ARG A 2 16.08 -13.45 0.79
CA ARG A 2 17.20 -14.35 0.52
C ARG A 2 16.84 -15.85 0.47
N HIS A 3 16.19 -16.38 1.51
CA HIS A 3 15.79 -17.79 1.53
C HIS A 3 14.80 -18.19 0.43
N ILE A 4 13.94 -17.27 -0.02
CA ILE A 4 13.05 -17.51 -1.17
C ILE A 4 13.90 -17.63 -2.44
N ARG A 5 14.88 -16.73 -2.64
CA ARG A 5 15.79 -16.77 -3.79
C ARG A 5 16.68 -18.03 -3.81
N GLU A 6 17.17 -18.46 -2.64
CA GLU A 6 17.92 -19.71 -2.49
C GLU A 6 17.06 -20.93 -2.83
N PHE A 7 15.81 -20.94 -2.38
CA PHE A 7 14.84 -21.99 -2.68
C PHE A 7 14.51 -22.05 -4.18
N GLU A 8 14.29 -20.91 -4.83
CA GLU A 8 14.09 -20.82 -6.29
C GLU A 8 15.28 -21.38 -7.08
N ALA A 9 16.50 -21.00 -6.68
CA ALA A 9 17.72 -21.49 -7.32
C ALA A 9 17.86 -23.02 -7.22
N ARG A 10 17.47 -23.61 -6.08
CA ARG A 10 17.57 -25.05 -5.84
C ARG A 10 16.45 -25.85 -6.50
N GLU A 11 15.21 -25.39 -6.43
CA GLU A 11 14.03 -26.19 -6.78
C GLU A 11 13.40 -25.80 -8.13
N PHE A 12 13.61 -24.56 -8.61
CA PHE A 12 12.87 -24.02 -9.76
C PHE A 12 13.72 -23.77 -11.02
N GLY A 13 15.02 -24.07 -10.98
CA GLY A 13 15.89 -24.13 -12.16
C GLY A 13 15.99 -22.80 -12.91
N GLY A 14 16.04 -21.67 -12.19
CA GLY A 14 16.16 -20.33 -12.77
C GLY A 14 14.85 -19.60 -13.04
N ARG A 15 13.69 -20.20 -12.72
CA ARG A 15 12.41 -19.47 -12.65
C ARG A 15 12.26 -18.78 -11.30
N THR A 16 11.77 -17.55 -11.32
CA THR A 16 11.61 -16.71 -10.12
C THR A 16 10.14 -16.39 -9.88
N PHE A 17 9.74 -16.33 -8.62
CA PHE A 17 8.50 -15.70 -8.19
C PHE A 17 8.69 -14.18 -8.17
N GLY A 18 7.59 -13.44 -8.35
CA GLY A 18 7.54 -12.04 -7.93
C GLY A 18 7.47 -11.99 -6.40
N VAL A 19 8.40 -11.27 -5.77
CA VAL A 19 8.53 -11.15 -4.32
C VAL A 19 8.30 -9.70 -3.90
N ALA A 20 7.14 -9.44 -3.30
CA ALA A 20 6.86 -8.18 -2.64
C ALA A 20 7.28 -8.20 -1.16
N VAL A 21 7.70 -7.06 -0.63
CA VAL A 21 7.98 -6.87 0.81
C VAL A 21 7.19 -5.69 1.39
N GLY A 22 6.95 -5.73 2.70
CA GLY A 22 6.32 -4.63 3.42
C GLY A 22 7.28 -3.47 3.66
N GLY A 23 6.82 -2.24 3.46
CA GLY A 23 7.47 -0.99 3.88
C GLY A 23 6.55 -0.17 4.80
N TYR A 24 7.12 0.65 5.69
CA TYR A 24 6.34 1.38 6.69
C TYR A 24 6.58 2.89 6.54
N PRO A 25 5.61 3.65 5.99
CA PRO A 25 5.77 5.09 5.84
C PRO A 25 6.08 5.80 7.17
N GLU A 26 5.49 5.30 8.26
CA GLU A 26 5.61 5.86 9.61
C GLU A 26 6.58 5.09 10.53
N THR A 27 7.48 4.28 9.98
CA THR A 27 8.40 3.39 10.74
C THR A 27 7.68 2.18 11.35
N HIS A 28 8.29 1.00 11.25
CA HIS A 28 7.76 -0.19 11.94
C HIS A 28 7.73 0.00 13.46
N PRO A 29 6.64 -0.38 14.18
CA PRO A 29 6.52 -0.19 15.63
C PRO A 29 7.63 -0.83 16.48
N GLU A 30 8.21 -1.93 15.99
CA GLU A 30 9.31 -2.66 16.65
C GLU A 30 10.71 -2.18 16.23
N ALA A 31 10.83 -1.25 15.27
CA ALA A 31 12.13 -0.72 14.88
C ALA A 31 12.65 0.29 15.90
N THR A 32 13.97 0.37 16.08
CA THR A 32 14.56 1.35 17.01
C THR A 32 14.46 2.79 16.49
N GLY A 33 14.18 2.97 15.20
CA GLY A 33 13.91 4.25 14.58
C GLY A 33 13.83 4.18 13.05
N PRO A 34 13.53 5.32 12.40
CA PRO A 34 13.28 5.37 10.95
C PRO A 34 14.50 4.99 10.11
N VAL A 35 15.72 5.23 10.62
CA VAL A 35 16.97 4.90 9.91
C VAL A 35 17.18 3.38 9.84
N GLU A 36 17.00 2.69 10.97
CA GLU A 36 17.14 1.23 11.02
C GLU A 36 16.03 0.54 10.22
N ASP A 37 14.79 1.02 10.32
CA ASP A 37 13.68 0.45 9.57
C ASP A 37 13.91 0.54 8.05
N LEU A 38 14.40 1.70 7.58
CA LEU A 38 14.76 1.89 6.18
C LEU A 38 15.96 1.03 5.75
N ALA A 39 16.97 0.87 6.60
CA ALA A 39 18.11 -0.02 6.33
C ALA A 39 17.67 -1.49 6.22
N ASN A 40 16.74 -1.93 7.06
CA ASN A 40 16.14 -3.26 7.00
C ASN A 40 15.32 -3.46 5.72
N LEU A 41 14.54 -2.45 5.32
CA LEU A 41 13.85 -2.46 4.03
C LEU A 41 14.86 -2.57 2.86
N LYS A 42 15.92 -1.77 2.89
CA LYS A 42 16.99 -1.84 1.88
C LYS A 42 17.59 -3.24 1.79
N ASN A 43 17.92 -3.86 2.93
CA ASN A 43 18.45 -5.23 2.93
C ASN A 43 17.45 -6.24 2.32
N LYS A 44 16.14 -6.09 2.56
CA LYS A 44 15.12 -6.92 1.92
C LYS A 44 15.12 -6.73 0.39
N VAL A 45 15.26 -5.49 -0.08
CA VAL A 45 15.32 -5.16 -1.51
C VAL A 45 16.60 -5.64 -2.16
N ASP A 46 17.76 -5.35 -1.58
CA ASP A 46 19.08 -5.74 -2.07
C ASP A 46 19.25 -7.28 -2.12
N THR A 47 18.48 -8.02 -1.31
CA THR A 47 18.43 -9.49 -1.38
C THR A 47 17.44 -10.04 -2.40
N GLY A 48 16.88 -9.18 -3.25
CA GLY A 48 16.10 -9.53 -4.43
C GLY A 48 14.59 -9.42 -4.24
N ALA A 49 14.06 -8.39 -3.57
CA ALA A 49 12.63 -8.11 -3.64
C ALA A 49 12.32 -7.30 -4.91
N ASP A 50 11.17 -7.54 -5.53
CA ASP A 50 10.77 -6.91 -6.79
C ASP A 50 9.87 -5.69 -6.57
N LEU A 51 9.21 -5.63 -5.41
CA LEU A 51 8.18 -4.63 -5.09
C LEU A 51 8.16 -4.32 -3.59
N VAL A 52 7.89 -3.07 -3.22
CA VAL A 52 7.51 -2.69 -1.86
C VAL A 52 6.03 -2.35 -1.84
N ILE A 53 5.26 -2.96 -0.94
CA ILE A 53 3.88 -2.54 -0.64
C ILE A 53 3.90 -1.88 0.74
N THR A 54 3.39 -0.66 0.85
CA THR A 54 3.42 0.05 2.13
C THR A 54 2.33 -0.47 3.07
N GLN A 55 2.61 -0.41 4.37
CA GLN A 55 1.58 -0.36 5.39
C GLN A 55 0.63 0.82 5.12
N LEU A 56 -0.60 0.72 5.64
CA LEU A 56 -1.61 1.76 5.55
C LEU A 56 -1.17 3.09 6.15
N PHE A 57 -1.70 4.19 5.61
CA PHE A 57 -1.51 5.56 6.08
C PHE A 57 -2.77 6.39 5.73
N PHE A 58 -3.01 7.46 6.50
CA PHE A 58 -4.17 8.35 6.28
C PHE A 58 -3.78 9.76 5.81
N ASP A 59 -2.48 10.00 5.61
CA ASP A 59 -1.93 11.22 5.03
C ASP A 59 -0.96 10.86 3.90
N ASN A 60 -1.28 11.28 2.68
CA ASN A 60 -0.46 11.02 1.50
C ASN A 60 0.93 11.64 1.58
N ALA A 61 1.13 12.71 2.36
CA ALA A 61 2.43 13.31 2.58
C ALA A 61 3.42 12.30 3.20
N LEU A 62 2.94 11.42 4.09
CA LEU A 62 3.75 10.37 4.70
C LEU A 62 4.26 9.36 3.66
N PHE A 63 3.40 8.99 2.71
CA PHE A 63 3.78 8.12 1.61
C PHE A 63 4.83 8.77 0.70
N PHE A 64 4.62 10.03 0.30
CA PHE A 64 5.57 10.71 -0.59
C PHE A 64 6.92 11.00 0.09
N ASP A 65 6.91 11.32 1.39
CA ASP A 65 8.15 11.43 2.17
C ASP A 65 8.86 10.07 2.25
N PHE A 66 8.13 8.99 2.51
CA PHE A 66 8.67 7.64 2.52
C PHE A 66 9.29 7.26 1.17
N GLU A 67 8.59 7.51 0.06
CA GLU A 67 9.13 7.28 -1.29
C GLU A 67 10.42 8.09 -1.52
N LYS A 68 10.46 9.36 -1.10
CA LYS A 68 11.68 10.16 -1.19
C LYS A 68 12.83 9.55 -0.37
N ARG A 69 12.56 9.08 0.85
CA ARG A 69 13.56 8.43 1.71
C ARG A 69 14.07 7.12 1.12
N THR A 70 13.19 6.29 0.52
CA THR A 70 13.61 5.04 -0.14
C THR A 70 14.52 5.31 -1.32
N ARG A 71 14.19 6.29 -2.19
CA ARG A 71 15.06 6.71 -3.30
C ARG A 71 16.40 7.25 -2.81
N ALA A 72 16.41 8.08 -1.76
CA ALA A 72 17.64 8.59 -1.18
C ALA A 72 18.54 7.47 -0.59
N ALA A 73 17.96 6.34 -0.19
CA ALA A 73 18.68 5.15 0.27
C ALA A 73 19.11 4.19 -0.86
N GLY A 74 18.84 4.54 -2.14
CA GLY A 74 19.14 3.70 -3.30
C GLY A 74 18.23 2.47 -3.42
N ILE A 75 17.00 2.56 -2.90
CA ILE A 75 15.95 1.57 -3.16
C ILE A 75 15.24 2.03 -4.44
N GLU A 76 15.44 1.33 -5.55
CA GLU A 76 14.89 1.67 -6.88
C GLU A 76 13.65 0.85 -7.27
N THR A 77 13.30 -0.16 -6.47
CA THR A 77 12.10 -0.97 -6.73
C THR A 77 10.82 -0.12 -6.61
N PRO A 78 9.74 -0.48 -7.34
CA PRO A 78 8.48 0.24 -7.21
C PRO A 78 7.94 0.17 -5.78
N VAL A 79 7.35 1.28 -5.32
CA VAL A 79 6.71 1.39 -4.01
C VAL A 79 5.21 1.63 -4.24
N ILE A 80 4.38 0.70 -3.79
CA ILE A 80 2.94 0.72 -3.98
C ILE A 80 2.27 1.16 -2.67
N PRO A 81 1.50 2.27 -2.67
CA PRO A 81 0.77 2.71 -1.50
C PRO A 81 -0.31 1.68 -1.11
N GLY A 82 -0.30 1.29 0.16
CA GLY A 82 -1.38 0.54 0.79
C GLY A 82 -2.44 1.47 1.35
N LEU A 83 -3.69 1.39 0.87
CA LEU A 83 -4.81 2.16 1.40
C LEU A 83 -5.84 1.24 2.05
N MET A 84 -6.38 1.67 3.20
CA MET A 84 -7.45 0.96 3.88
C MET A 84 -8.62 1.93 4.14
N PRO A 85 -9.78 1.71 3.51
CA PRO A 85 -10.96 2.50 3.81
C PRO A 85 -11.46 2.22 5.23
N ILE A 86 -11.88 3.28 5.91
CA ILE A 86 -12.39 3.19 7.28
C ILE A 86 -13.87 2.79 7.23
N LEU A 87 -14.21 1.67 7.87
CA LEU A 87 -15.58 1.18 7.91
C LEU A 87 -16.25 1.37 9.28
N SER A 88 -15.45 1.59 10.34
CA SER A 88 -15.93 2.01 11.65
C SER A 88 -14.81 2.65 12.48
N SER A 89 -15.16 3.61 13.33
CA SER A 89 -14.22 4.31 14.22
C SER A 89 -13.50 3.33 15.18
N LYS A 90 -14.24 2.34 15.71
CA LYS A 90 -13.67 1.35 16.62
C LYS A 90 -12.69 0.40 15.93
N GLN A 91 -13.01 -0.04 14.71
CA GLN A 91 -12.12 -0.93 13.97
C GLN A 91 -10.81 -0.22 13.63
N ILE A 92 -10.88 1.04 13.18
CA ILE A 92 -9.69 1.78 12.78
C ILE A 92 -8.78 2.09 13.96
N GLU A 93 -9.32 2.42 15.13
CA GLU A 93 -8.54 2.60 16.36
C GLU A 93 -7.74 1.34 16.73
N ARG A 94 -8.38 0.17 16.65
CA ARG A 94 -7.70 -1.09 16.91
C ARG A 94 -6.59 -1.35 15.89
N ILE A 95 -6.86 -1.19 14.59
CA ILE A 95 -5.87 -1.45 13.54
C ILE A 95 -4.66 -0.53 13.69
N THR A 96 -4.89 0.76 13.88
CA THR A 96 -3.82 1.77 14.04
C THR A 96 -2.97 1.54 15.28
N SER A 97 -3.57 1.10 16.40
CA SER A 97 -2.81 0.71 17.60
C SER A 97 -1.86 -0.46 17.39
N MET A 98 -2.14 -1.35 16.42
CA MET A 98 -1.30 -2.51 16.12
C MET A 98 -0.22 -2.19 15.08
N CYS A 99 -0.55 -1.42 14.04
CA CYS A 99 0.39 -1.13 12.96
C CYS A 99 1.21 0.15 13.14
N GLY A 100 0.84 1.01 14.09
CA GLY A 100 1.53 2.26 14.38
C GLY A 100 1.14 3.45 13.49
N ALA A 101 0.17 3.28 12.59
CA ALA A 101 -0.24 4.34 11.68
C ALA A 101 -0.98 5.48 12.41
N SER A 102 -0.63 6.73 12.12
CA SER A 102 -1.25 7.89 12.76
C SER A 102 -2.54 8.31 12.07
N ILE A 103 -3.53 8.72 12.85
CA ILE A 103 -4.79 9.30 12.34
C ILE A 103 -4.67 10.83 12.44
N PRO A 104 -4.68 11.56 11.30
CA PRO A 104 -4.60 13.02 11.31
C PRO A 104 -5.67 13.66 12.21
N PRO A 105 -5.37 14.78 12.91
CA PRO A 105 -6.29 15.39 13.85
C PRO A 105 -7.66 15.73 13.26
N GLY A 106 -7.70 16.20 12.01
CA GLY A 106 -8.96 16.49 11.30
C GLY A 106 -9.80 15.22 11.09
N LEU A 107 -9.18 14.14 10.64
CA LEU A 107 -9.85 12.84 10.48
C LEU A 107 -10.33 12.28 11.83
N ARG A 108 -9.51 12.41 12.88
CA ARG A 108 -9.89 12.02 14.25
C ARG A 108 -11.17 12.73 14.68
N ALA A 109 -11.24 14.05 14.50
CA ALA A 109 -12.39 14.85 14.89
C ALA A 109 -13.67 14.43 14.15
N GLU A 110 -13.58 14.07 12.86
CA GLU A 110 -14.73 13.55 12.11
C GLU A 110 -15.15 12.16 12.61
N LEU A 111 -14.20 11.25 12.81
CA LEU A 111 -14.48 9.90 13.33
C LEU A 111 -15.08 9.91 14.75
N ASP A 112 -14.67 10.87 15.58
CA ASP A 112 -15.21 11.06 16.93
C ASP A 112 -16.69 11.45 16.92
N LYS A 113 -17.12 12.24 15.93
CA LYS A 113 -18.55 12.58 15.73
C LYS A 113 -19.38 11.38 15.30
N CYS A 114 -18.76 10.39 14.65
CA CYS A 114 -19.41 9.20 14.13
C CYS A 114 -19.32 7.97 15.06
N LYS A 115 -18.84 8.11 16.30
CA LYS A 115 -18.57 6.97 17.20
C LYS A 115 -19.75 6.01 17.44
N ALA A 116 -20.98 6.49 17.34
CA ALA A 116 -22.20 5.71 17.52
C ALA A 116 -22.93 5.40 16.19
N ASP A 117 -22.37 5.80 15.06
CA ASP A 117 -22.96 5.65 13.73
C ASP A 117 -21.90 5.12 12.74
N ASP A 118 -21.85 3.80 12.61
CA ASP A 118 -20.91 3.11 11.71
C ASP A 118 -21.16 3.48 10.24
N ASP A 119 -22.40 3.80 9.84
CA ASP A 119 -22.70 4.22 8.47
C ASP A 119 -22.13 5.61 8.18
N ALA A 120 -22.17 6.53 9.16
CA ALA A 120 -21.51 7.82 9.05
C ALA A 120 -19.97 7.67 9.01
N ALA A 121 -19.39 6.84 9.87
CA ALA A 121 -17.96 6.56 9.87
C ALA A 121 -17.50 5.95 8.54
N ARG A 122 -18.31 5.04 7.97
CA ARG A 122 -18.06 4.44 6.66
C ARG A 122 -18.04 5.49 5.55
N ARG A 123 -19.00 6.42 5.51
CA ARG A 123 -19.03 7.49 4.49
C ARG A 123 -17.76 8.34 4.55
N VAL A 124 -17.39 8.81 5.74
CA VAL A 124 -16.15 9.57 5.97
C VAL A 124 -14.91 8.78 5.50
N GLY A 125 -14.86 7.49 5.81
CA GLY A 125 -13.76 6.61 5.43
C GLY A 125 -13.64 6.36 3.93
N ILE A 126 -14.76 6.22 3.23
CA ILE A 126 -14.80 6.05 1.78
C ILE A 126 -14.38 7.34 1.07
N ASP A 127 -14.94 8.48 1.48
CA ASP A 127 -14.60 9.79 0.91
C ASP A 127 -13.11 10.10 1.06
N LEU A 128 -12.54 9.84 2.25
CA LEU A 128 -11.10 9.94 2.48
C LEU A 128 -10.31 9.04 1.53
N CYS A 129 -10.68 7.76 1.44
CA CYS A 129 -9.93 6.80 0.63
C CYS A 129 -9.97 7.15 -0.87
N ILE A 130 -11.12 7.64 -1.37
CA ILE A 130 -11.26 8.16 -2.74
C ILE A 130 -10.33 9.36 -2.93
N SER A 131 -10.34 10.32 -1.99
CA SER A 131 -9.46 11.50 -2.08
C SER A 131 -7.99 11.11 -2.09
N GLN A 132 -7.58 10.21 -1.19
CA GLN A 132 -6.20 9.73 -1.14
C GLN A 132 -5.81 9.05 -2.46
N ALA A 133 -6.64 8.15 -2.96
CA ALA A 133 -6.39 7.42 -4.18
C ALA A 133 -6.32 8.33 -5.42
N LYS A 134 -7.19 9.34 -5.53
CA LYS A 134 -7.14 10.32 -6.63
C LYS A 134 -5.82 11.07 -6.65
N GLU A 135 -5.41 11.65 -5.53
CA GLU A 135 -4.15 12.39 -5.44
C GLU A 135 -2.94 11.49 -5.75
N LEU A 136 -2.90 10.26 -5.20
CA LEU A 136 -1.83 9.31 -5.49
C LEU A 136 -1.73 9.00 -6.99
N LEU A 137 -2.87 8.74 -7.65
CA LEU A 137 -2.93 8.48 -9.09
C LEU A 137 -2.52 9.71 -9.92
N GLU A 138 -2.97 10.90 -9.55
CA GLU A 138 -2.58 12.17 -10.19
C GLU A 138 -1.07 12.43 -10.06
N ARG A 139 -0.49 12.03 -8.93
CA ARG A 139 0.95 12.09 -8.65
C ARG A 139 1.76 10.98 -9.33
N GLY A 140 1.11 10.05 -10.02
CA GLY A 140 1.74 9.06 -10.90
C GLY A 140 2.27 7.80 -10.19
N VAL A 141 1.69 7.39 -9.06
CA VAL A 141 2.06 6.10 -8.44
C VAL A 141 1.77 4.94 -9.40
N GLY A 142 2.60 3.89 -9.35
CA GLY A 142 2.49 2.74 -10.26
C GLY A 142 1.26 1.83 -10.02
N GLY A 143 0.50 2.08 -8.96
CA GLY A 143 -0.70 1.34 -8.58
C GLY A 143 -1.11 1.66 -7.14
N ILE A 144 -2.23 1.10 -6.67
CA ILE A 144 -2.69 1.20 -5.28
C ILE A 144 -3.06 -0.20 -4.79
N HIS A 145 -2.62 -0.56 -3.59
CA HIS A 145 -3.01 -1.79 -2.92
C HIS A 145 -4.12 -1.49 -1.89
N PHE A 146 -5.32 -2.01 -2.11
CA PHE A 146 -6.43 -1.83 -1.17
C PHE A 146 -6.53 -2.98 -0.15
N TYR A 147 -6.54 -2.65 1.14
CA TYR A 147 -6.86 -3.57 2.21
C TYR A 147 -8.38 -3.72 2.34
N VAL A 148 -8.94 -4.81 1.82
CA VAL A 148 -10.41 -4.98 1.67
C VAL A 148 -11.09 -5.67 2.87
N LEU A 149 -10.33 -6.27 3.79
CA LEU A 149 -10.84 -6.94 5.00
C LEU A 149 -12.01 -7.93 4.72
N ASN A 150 -11.90 -8.72 3.65
CA ASN A 150 -12.92 -9.67 3.17
C ASN A 150 -14.29 -9.05 2.83
N LYS A 151 -14.35 -7.73 2.61
CA LYS A 151 -15.57 -7.00 2.19
C LYS A 151 -15.25 -6.22 0.93
N SER A 152 -16.01 -6.40 -0.15
CA SER A 152 -15.69 -5.79 -1.45
C SER A 152 -16.62 -4.65 -1.87
N ASP A 153 -17.78 -4.48 -1.25
CA ASP A 153 -18.78 -3.52 -1.72
C ASP A 153 -18.31 -2.07 -1.64
N HIS A 154 -17.62 -1.70 -0.55
CA HIS A 154 -17.03 -0.38 -0.41
C HIS A 154 -15.85 -0.14 -1.37
N ILE A 155 -15.14 -1.19 -1.78
CA ILE A 155 -14.07 -1.08 -2.78
C ILE A 155 -14.67 -0.82 -4.16
N LYS A 156 -15.80 -1.45 -4.50
CA LYS A 156 -16.51 -1.16 -5.77
C LYS A 156 -16.87 0.32 -5.85
N GLU A 157 -17.45 0.86 -4.78
CA GLU A 157 -17.81 2.28 -4.63
C GLU A 157 -16.59 3.19 -4.83
N ILE A 158 -15.47 2.87 -4.19
CA ILE A 158 -14.20 3.60 -4.38
C ILE A 158 -13.76 3.53 -5.85
N MET A 159 -13.68 2.33 -6.42
CA MET A 159 -13.20 2.11 -7.79
C MET A 159 -14.05 2.80 -8.85
N GLU A 160 -15.37 2.87 -8.66
CA GLU A 160 -16.30 3.60 -9.53
C GLU A 160 -16.08 5.12 -9.49
N ALA A 161 -15.60 5.66 -8.37
CA ALA A 161 -15.28 7.07 -8.21
C ALA A 161 -13.90 7.47 -8.73
N LEU A 162 -13.02 6.51 -9.03
CA LEU A 162 -11.66 6.77 -9.52
C LEU A 162 -11.64 6.95 -11.04
N PRO A 163 -10.76 7.82 -11.57
CA PRO A 163 -10.63 8.08 -13.01
C PRO A 163 -9.86 6.95 -13.73
N LEU A 164 -10.26 5.70 -13.51
CA LEU A 164 -9.60 4.54 -14.11
C LEU A 164 -10.12 4.33 -15.53
N ARG A 165 -9.19 4.32 -16.51
CA ARG A 165 -9.52 3.88 -17.85
C ARG A 165 -9.73 2.37 -17.83
N ARG A 166 -10.93 1.91 -18.20
CA ARG A 166 -11.15 0.52 -18.58
C ARG A 166 -10.50 0.31 -19.95
N ASP A 167 -9.20 0.02 -19.96
CA ASP A 167 -8.58 -0.49 -21.18
C ASP A 167 -9.13 -1.91 -21.41
N SER A 168 -9.99 -2.06 -22.43
CA SER A 168 -10.56 -3.33 -22.90
C SER A 168 -9.50 -4.27 -23.52
N GLY A 169 -8.22 -4.09 -23.21
CA GLY A 169 -7.08 -4.73 -23.85
C GLY A 169 -6.43 -5.86 -23.05
N TYR A 170 -6.90 -6.18 -21.84
CA TYR A 170 -6.29 -7.23 -21.01
C TYR A 170 -6.48 -8.64 -21.60
N GLU A 171 -7.56 -8.90 -22.34
CA GLU A 171 -7.80 -10.19 -23.01
C GLU A 171 -6.84 -10.45 -24.19
N ASN A 172 -6.30 -9.41 -24.83
CA ASN A 172 -5.45 -9.55 -26.02
C ASN A 172 -3.95 -9.66 -25.74
N ARG A 173 -3.49 -9.49 -24.48
CA ARG A 173 -2.05 -9.48 -24.15
C ARG A 173 -1.52 -10.79 -23.55
N VAL A 174 -2.38 -11.73 -23.18
CA VAL A 174 -1.95 -13.04 -22.65
C VAL A 174 -1.41 -13.96 -23.76
N GLY A 175 -1.72 -13.67 -25.03
CA GLY A 175 -1.26 -14.47 -26.18
C GLY A 175 0.01 -13.98 -26.88
N ALA A 176 0.47 -12.75 -26.61
CA ALA A 176 1.66 -12.18 -27.25
C ALA A 176 2.64 -11.75 -26.17
N GLY A 177 3.66 -12.59 -25.92
CA GLY A 177 4.72 -12.33 -24.95
C GLY A 177 5.25 -10.91 -25.08
N ASN A 178 4.87 -10.05 -24.14
CA ASN A 178 5.29 -8.67 -24.09
C ASN A 178 6.15 -8.47 -22.83
N PRO A 179 7.44 -8.11 -22.96
CA PRO A 179 8.40 -8.03 -21.84
C PRO A 179 8.23 -6.80 -20.94
N GLY A 180 7.10 -6.08 -21.02
CA GLY A 180 6.94 -4.72 -20.51
C GLY A 180 6.47 -4.54 -19.07
N ILE A 181 6.17 -5.63 -18.34
CA ILE A 181 5.99 -5.57 -16.88
C ILE A 181 6.76 -6.76 -16.32
N ARG A 182 8.02 -6.52 -15.95
CA ARG A 182 8.75 -7.47 -15.12
C ARG A 182 8.32 -7.22 -13.67
N LEU A 183 7.43 -8.10 -13.18
CA LEU A 183 7.48 -8.53 -11.79
C LEU A 183 8.64 -9.51 -11.63
#